data_AF-A0A5C3QEM0-F1
#
_entry.id   AF-A0A5C3QEM0-F1
#
_cell.length_a   1.000
_cell.length_b   1.000
_cell.length_c   1.000
_cell.angle_alpha   90.00
_cell.angle_beta   90.00
_cell.angle_gamma   90.00
#
_symmetry.space_group_name_H-M   'P 1'
#
loop_
_entity.id
_entity.type
_entity.pdbx_description
1 polymer ?
#
loop_
_entity_poly.entity_id
_entity_poly.type
_entity_poly.pdbx_seq_one_letter_code
_entity_poly.pdbx_strand_id
1 'polypeptide(L)'
;MFPVQKLAQRAQLHARTLHTTRPTARDLVGPLHPITNLRPILYSDIPASPASRALTAGASTSKTHPYSLSEFSHDEPARHTDIELQWRLHRVQTELFHHDFWLDSNTRFAAGTETVLSCLPAKASVADREAALSEFYKQWVTQEKDRMHMYTTAWRRRNFAGVMLGARVEWSRFAGRCRNAVTPDWIRSRRRK
;
A
#
# COMPACT_ATOMS: atom_id res chain seq x y z
N MET A 1 16.86 -69.23 -14.31
CA MET A 1 17.73 -68.45 -13.40
C MET A 1 17.98 -67.12 -14.10
N PHE A 2 17.33 -65.97 -13.82
CA PHE A 2 16.55 -65.44 -12.70
C PHE A 2 15.39 -64.54 -13.21
N PRO A 3 14.31 -64.33 -12.43
CA PRO A 3 13.11 -63.62 -12.87
C PRO A 3 13.21 -62.08 -12.70
N VAL A 4 12.54 -61.35 -13.61
CA VAL A 4 12.35 -59.90 -13.56
C VAL A 4 11.26 -59.56 -12.54
N GLN A 5 11.65 -58.90 -11.44
CA GLN A 5 10.75 -58.42 -10.40
C GLN A 5 10.06 -57.11 -10.85
N LYS A 6 8.73 -57.12 -10.95
CA LYS A 6 7.92 -55.90 -11.07
C LYS A 6 7.77 -55.25 -9.68
N LEU A 7 8.42 -54.11 -9.47
CA LEU A 7 8.16 -53.25 -8.31
C LEU A 7 6.94 -52.38 -8.59
N ALA A 8 5.81 -52.72 -7.98
CA ALA A 8 4.64 -51.86 -7.90
C ALA A 8 4.87 -50.79 -6.83
N GLN A 9 5.25 -49.57 -7.23
CA GLN A 9 5.22 -48.41 -6.32
C GLN A 9 3.78 -47.89 -6.20
N ARG A 10 3.16 -48.19 -5.06
CA ARG A 10 1.93 -47.51 -4.62
C ARG A 10 2.28 -46.07 -4.26
N ALA A 11 1.98 -45.13 -5.15
CA ALA A 11 1.97 -43.72 -4.82
C ALA A 11 0.80 -43.43 -3.86
N GLN A 12 1.10 -43.26 -2.57
CA GLN A 12 0.15 -42.74 -1.60
C GLN A 12 -0.08 -41.25 -1.91
N LEU A 13 -1.16 -40.95 -2.62
CA LEU A 13 -1.68 -39.60 -2.80
C LEU A 13 -2.15 -39.08 -1.44
N HIS A 14 -1.28 -38.35 -0.75
CA HIS A 14 -1.68 -37.53 0.38
C HIS A 14 -2.48 -36.35 -0.17
N ALA A 15 -3.80 -36.48 -0.14
CA ALA A 15 -4.71 -35.37 -0.40
C ALA A 15 -4.46 -34.29 0.66
N ARG A 16 -3.73 -33.24 0.27
CA ARG A 16 -3.60 -32.01 1.06
C ARG A 16 -4.92 -31.24 0.98
N THR A 17 -5.90 -31.65 1.76
CA THR A 17 -7.16 -30.94 1.92
C THR A 17 -7.05 -29.92 3.05
N LEU A 18 -6.39 -28.79 2.79
CA LEU A 18 -6.58 -27.57 3.58
C LEU A 18 -6.38 -26.36 2.66
N HIS A 19 -7.40 -26.05 1.85
CA HIS A 19 -7.52 -24.76 1.19
C HIS A 19 -8.88 -24.16 1.55
N THR A 20 -8.94 -23.50 2.71
CA THR A 20 -10.11 -22.72 3.14
C THR A 20 -9.83 -21.24 2.88
N THR A 21 -9.92 -20.83 1.61
CA THR A 21 -9.99 -19.40 1.27
C THR A 21 -11.37 -18.87 1.68
N ARG A 22 -11.41 -18.15 2.80
CA ARG A 22 -12.58 -17.39 3.25
C ARG A 22 -12.95 -16.37 2.16
N PRO A 23 -14.15 -16.40 1.57
CA PRO A 23 -14.50 -15.56 0.42
C PRO A 23 -14.98 -14.17 0.89
N THR A 24 -14.12 -13.42 1.57
CA THR A 24 -14.33 -11.99 1.86
C THR A 24 -13.00 -11.25 2.05
N ALA A 25 -11.89 -11.75 1.50
CA ALA A 25 -10.65 -10.99 1.46
C ALA A 25 -10.83 -9.88 0.40
N ARG A 26 -11.27 -8.71 0.84
CA ARG A 26 -11.23 -7.50 0.00
C ARG A 26 -9.78 -7.29 -0.40
N ASP A 27 -9.49 -7.22 -1.70
CA ASP A 27 -8.16 -6.84 -2.17
C ASP A 27 -7.89 -5.44 -1.62
N LEU A 28 -6.96 -5.32 -0.67
CA LEU A 28 -6.57 -4.04 -0.07
C LEU A 28 -5.56 -3.31 -0.96
N VAL A 29 -5.57 -3.61 -2.25
CA VAL A 29 -4.66 -3.08 -3.24
C VAL A 29 -5.48 -2.74 -4.49
N GLY A 30 -5.38 -1.49 -4.97
CA GLY A 30 -6.08 -1.03 -6.16
C GLY A 30 -5.47 -1.54 -7.47
N PRO A 31 -5.99 -1.11 -8.63
CA PRO A 31 -5.46 -1.51 -9.93
C PRO A 31 -4.03 -1.00 -10.17
N LEU A 32 -3.34 -1.60 -11.13
CA LEU A 32 -2.02 -1.15 -11.58
C LEU A 32 -2.12 0.21 -12.28
N HIS A 33 -1.20 1.12 -11.97
CA HIS A 33 -1.09 2.38 -12.68
C HIS A 33 -0.42 2.20 -14.06
N PRO A 34 -0.94 2.79 -15.15
CA PRO A 34 -0.48 2.49 -16.53
C PRO A 34 0.97 2.88 -16.83
N ILE A 35 1.53 3.85 -16.10
CA ILE A 35 2.90 4.34 -16.32
C ILE A 35 3.88 3.78 -15.28
N THR A 36 3.44 3.66 -14.03
CA THR A 36 4.34 3.32 -12.91
C THR A 36 4.27 1.85 -12.52
N ASN A 37 3.22 1.12 -12.94
CA ASN A 37 2.91 -0.23 -12.49
C ASN A 37 2.83 -0.39 -10.95
N LEU A 38 2.74 0.72 -10.22
CA LEU A 38 2.52 0.73 -8.79
C LEU A 38 1.04 0.52 -8.52
N ARG A 39 0.73 -0.23 -7.46
CA ARG A 39 -0.64 -0.43 -7.00
C ARG A 39 -0.88 0.37 -5.71
N PRO A 40 -1.97 1.16 -5.62
CA PRO A 40 -2.28 1.92 -4.42
C PRO A 40 -2.76 0.99 -3.31
N ILE A 41 -2.38 1.25 -2.06
CA ILE A 41 -2.85 0.48 -0.91
C ILE A 41 -4.19 1.06 -0.44
N LEU A 42 -5.18 0.20 -0.25
CA LEU A 42 -6.49 0.57 0.26
C LEU A 42 -6.50 0.33 1.77
N TYR A 43 -6.39 1.42 2.51
CA TYR A 43 -6.44 1.39 3.97
C TYR A 43 -7.86 1.14 4.46
N SER A 44 -8.07 0.03 5.16
CA SER A 44 -9.37 -0.35 5.74
C SER A 44 -9.82 0.58 6.87
N ASP A 45 -8.89 1.30 7.48
CA ASP A 45 -9.11 2.27 8.54
C ASP A 45 -9.41 3.69 8.04
N ILE A 46 -9.33 3.92 6.72
CA ILE A 46 -9.81 5.16 6.11
C ILE A 46 -11.30 4.96 5.79
N PRO A 47 -12.21 5.77 6.38
CA PRO A 47 -13.61 5.68 6.03
C PRO A 47 -13.74 5.93 4.52
N ALA A 48 -14.20 4.92 3.78
CA ALA A 48 -14.35 5.01 2.34
C ALA A 48 -15.14 6.26 1.98
N SER A 49 -14.64 7.05 1.02
CA SER A 49 -15.39 8.20 0.50
C SER A 49 -16.83 7.76 0.17
N PRO A 50 -17.85 8.59 0.42
CA PRO A 50 -19.24 8.30 0.07
C PRO A 50 -19.39 7.78 -1.38
N ALA A 51 -18.56 8.26 -2.31
CA ALA A 51 -18.51 7.79 -3.70
C ALA A 51 -18.05 6.33 -3.84
N SER A 52 -17.05 5.89 -3.06
CA SER A 52 -16.54 4.50 -3.05
C SER A 52 -17.51 3.54 -2.35
N ARG A 53 -18.30 4.04 -1.39
CA ARG A 53 -19.32 3.29 -0.66
C ARG A 53 -20.58 3.04 -1.53
N ALA A 54 -20.93 3.98 -2.40
CA ALA A 54 -22.04 3.85 -3.35
C ALA A 54 -21.81 2.79 -4.44
N LEU A 55 -20.55 2.54 -4.84
CA LEU A 55 -20.20 1.52 -5.83
C LEU A 55 -20.22 0.09 -5.28
N THR A 56 -20.09 -0.09 -3.96
CA THR A 56 -20.01 -1.42 -3.31
C THR A 56 -21.29 -1.81 -2.57
N ALA A 57 -22.18 -0.87 -2.29
CA ALA A 57 -23.47 -1.14 -1.65
C ALA A 57 -24.60 -1.04 -2.69
N GLY A 58 -24.93 -2.16 -3.32
CA GLY A 58 -26.24 -2.30 -3.94
C GLY A 58 -27.33 -2.08 -2.89
N ALA A 59 -28.15 -1.04 -3.10
CA ALA A 59 -29.37 -0.71 -2.36
C ALA A 59 -29.25 -0.43 -0.84
N SER A 60 -29.18 0.86 -0.47
CA SER A 60 -29.77 1.38 0.77
C SER A 60 -29.86 2.91 0.71
N THR A 61 -31.09 3.43 0.73
CA THR A 61 -31.47 4.84 0.53
C THR A 61 -31.40 5.69 1.81
N SER A 62 -30.42 5.49 2.70
CA SER A 62 -30.18 6.48 3.76
C SER A 62 -29.30 7.59 3.21
N LYS A 63 -29.78 8.84 3.27
CA LYS A 63 -29.06 10.07 2.91
C LYS A 63 -27.73 10.16 3.67
N THR A 64 -26.71 9.48 3.15
CA THR A 64 -25.34 9.54 3.65
C THR A 64 -24.74 10.79 3.03
N HIS A 65 -24.89 11.91 3.72
CA HIS A 65 -24.24 13.14 3.30
C HIS A 65 -22.71 12.94 3.28
N PRO A 66 -21.96 13.56 2.35
CA PRO A 66 -20.51 13.41 2.25
C PRO A 66 -19.75 13.72 3.54
N TYR A 67 -20.37 14.49 4.43
CA TYR A 67 -19.99 14.61 5.83
C TYR A 67 -21.07 13.96 6.68
N SER A 68 -20.72 12.86 7.35
CA SER A 68 -21.64 12.09 8.19
C SER A 68 -21.23 12.34 9.63
N LEU A 69 -22.12 12.89 10.47
CA LEU A 69 -21.84 13.22 11.88
C LEU A 69 -21.22 12.09 12.72
N SER A 70 -21.36 10.82 12.29
CA SER A 70 -20.65 9.70 12.93
C SER A 70 -19.12 9.81 12.89
N GLU A 71 -18.55 10.56 11.94
CA GLU A 71 -17.11 10.84 11.89
C GLU A 71 -16.65 11.85 12.96
N PHE A 72 -17.59 12.56 13.58
CA PHE A 72 -17.36 13.51 14.67
C PHE A 72 -17.87 12.97 16.02
N SER A 73 -18.10 11.66 16.16
CA SER A 73 -18.58 11.06 17.41
C SER A 73 -17.60 11.35 18.56
N HIS A 74 -18.03 12.18 19.50
CA HIS A 74 -17.21 12.74 20.59
C HIS A 74 -16.89 11.78 21.74
N ASP A 75 -17.22 10.49 21.62
CA ASP A 75 -17.04 9.52 22.71
C ASP A 75 -15.57 9.10 22.92
N GLU A 76 -14.69 9.34 21.93
CA GLU A 76 -13.25 9.11 22.06
C GLU A 76 -12.51 10.41 22.44
N PRO A 77 -11.52 10.36 23.36
CA PRO A 77 -10.80 11.54 23.78
C PRO A 77 -10.11 12.19 22.58
N ALA A 78 -10.41 13.47 22.32
CA ALA A 78 -9.99 14.22 21.12
C ALA A 78 -8.50 14.06 20.73
N ARG A 79 -7.61 13.86 21.71
CA ARG A 79 -6.17 13.62 21.50
C ARG A 79 -5.87 12.28 20.80
N HIS A 80 -6.64 11.23 21.06
CA HIS A 80 -6.48 9.93 20.39
C HIS A 80 -6.90 10.05 18.93
N THR A 81 -7.98 10.79 18.66
CA THR A 81 -8.48 11.03 17.30
C THR A 81 -7.50 11.85 16.46
N ASP A 82 -6.87 12.89 17.04
CA ASP A 82 -5.91 13.74 16.32
C ASP A 82 -4.64 12.97 15.91
N ILE A 83 -4.02 12.22 16.83
CA ILE A 83 -2.80 11.46 16.51
C ILE A 83 -3.05 10.31 15.52
N GLU A 84 -4.22 9.68 15.58
CA GLU A 84 -4.65 8.68 14.59
C GLU A 84 -4.86 9.29 13.21
N LEU A 85 -5.53 10.45 13.14
CA LEU A 85 -5.71 11.18 11.90
C LEU A 85 -4.36 11.59 11.29
N GLN A 86 -3.46 12.13 12.10
CA GLN A 86 -2.11 12.49 11.66
C GLN A 86 -1.35 11.29 11.10
N TRP A 87 -1.44 10.14 11.77
CA TRP A 87 -0.80 8.91 11.28
C TRP A 87 -1.39 8.43 9.94
N ARG A 88 -2.72 8.47 9.78
CA ARG A 88 -3.39 8.12 8.51
C ARG A 88 -3.01 9.07 7.38
N LEU A 89 -3.07 10.38 7.62
CA LEU A 89 -2.66 11.39 6.64
C LEU A 89 -1.21 11.22 6.23
N HIS A 90 -0.33 10.96 7.19
CA HIS A 90 1.09 10.72 6.92
C HIS A 90 1.30 9.53 5.98
N ARG A 91 0.55 8.42 6.15
CA ARG A 91 0.63 7.25 5.26
C ARG A 91 0.24 7.60 3.82
N VAL A 92 -0.90 8.26 3.64
CA VAL A 92 -1.37 8.71 2.31
C VAL A 92 -0.37 9.67 1.66
N GLN A 93 0.14 10.65 2.39
CA GLN A 93 1.15 11.59 1.87
C GLN A 93 2.45 10.88 1.46
N THR A 94 2.85 9.87 2.23
CA THR A 94 4.02 9.06 1.96
C THR A 94 3.81 8.27 0.66
N GLU A 95 2.65 7.65 0.47
CA GLU A 95 2.32 6.95 -0.78
C GLU A 95 2.26 7.87 -2.00
N LEU A 96 1.61 9.03 -1.88
CA LEU A 96 1.54 10.02 -2.96
C LEU A 96 2.94 10.44 -3.39
N PHE A 97 3.82 10.75 -2.44
CA PHE A 97 5.21 11.06 -2.76
C PHE A 97 5.93 9.94 -3.51
N HIS A 98 5.75 8.69 -3.07
CA HIS A 98 6.36 7.55 -3.73
C HIS A 98 5.87 7.43 -5.16
N HIS A 99 4.55 7.56 -5.35
CA HIS A 99 3.91 7.51 -6.65
C HIS A 99 4.41 8.63 -7.58
N ASP A 100 4.37 9.88 -7.12
CA ASP A 100 4.76 11.06 -7.90
C ASP A 100 6.22 10.97 -8.36
N PHE A 101 7.10 10.51 -7.48
CA PHE A 101 8.51 10.34 -7.81
C PHE A 101 8.72 9.33 -8.95
N TRP A 102 8.06 8.17 -8.86
CA TRP A 102 8.16 7.13 -9.88
C TRP A 102 7.42 7.48 -11.16
N LEU A 103 6.33 8.24 -11.07
CA LEU A 103 5.61 8.74 -12.22
C LEU A 103 6.50 9.65 -13.07
N ASP A 104 7.14 10.61 -12.44
CA ASP A 104 8.05 11.54 -13.13
C ASP A 104 9.30 10.80 -13.66
N SER A 105 9.89 9.91 -12.87
CA SER A 105 11.07 9.14 -13.30
C SER A 105 10.78 8.27 -14.52
N ASN A 106 9.67 7.52 -14.50
CA ASN A 106 9.27 6.66 -15.62
C ASN A 106 8.87 7.46 -16.85
N THR A 107 8.21 8.61 -16.67
CA THR A 107 7.82 9.49 -17.79
C THR A 107 9.06 10.02 -18.51
N ARG A 108 10.04 10.54 -17.76
CA ARG A 108 11.30 11.02 -18.33
C ARG A 108 12.12 9.91 -18.97
N PHE A 109 12.13 8.73 -18.35
CA PHE A 109 12.83 7.56 -18.90
C PHE A 109 12.23 7.12 -20.24
N ALA A 110 10.90 7.05 -20.32
CA ALA A 110 10.19 6.71 -21.56
C ALA A 110 10.48 7.73 -22.67
N ALA A 111 10.40 9.03 -22.35
CA ALA A 111 10.71 10.10 -23.31
C ALA A 111 12.18 10.07 -23.78
N GLY A 112 13.12 9.81 -22.87
CA GLY A 112 14.54 9.68 -23.22
C GLY A 112 14.81 8.48 -24.13
N THR A 113 14.18 7.35 -23.82
CA THR A 113 14.28 6.12 -24.64
C THR A 113 13.73 6.37 -26.05
N GLU A 114 12.56 7.00 -26.15
CA GLU A 114 11.96 7.36 -27.44
C GLU A 114 12.84 8.32 -28.25
N THR A 115 13.44 9.32 -27.59
CA THR A 115 14.36 10.26 -28.24
C THR A 115 15.56 9.54 -28.84
N VAL A 116 16.20 8.64 -28.08
CA VAL A 116 17.35 7.86 -28.55
C VAL A 116 16.97 6.98 -29.75
N LEU A 117 15.81 6.33 -29.69
CA LEU A 117 15.31 5.49 -30.78
C LEU A 117 14.94 6.31 -32.02
N SER A 118 14.42 7.52 -31.85
CA SER A 118 14.05 8.42 -32.96
C SER A 118 15.26 8.96 -33.73
N CYS A 119 16.42 9.08 -33.07
CA CYS A 119 17.66 9.51 -33.69
C CYS A 119 18.34 8.41 -34.53
N LEU A 120 17.89 7.15 -34.41
CA LEU A 120 18.48 6.05 -35.16
C LEU A 120 17.94 6.02 -36.61
N PRO A 121 18.79 5.69 -37.59
CA PRO A 121 18.34 5.57 -38.97
C PRO A 121 17.33 4.41 -39.10
N ALA A 122 16.36 4.55 -40.01
CA ALA A 122 15.31 3.55 -40.22
C ALA A 122 15.87 2.14 -40.56
N LYS A 123 17.07 2.07 -41.14
CA LYS A 123 17.79 0.83 -41.49
C LYS A 123 18.71 0.30 -40.38
N ALA A 124 18.70 0.90 -39.19
CA ALA A 124 19.52 0.44 -38.08
C ALA A 124 19.26 -1.04 -37.78
N SER A 125 20.33 -1.79 -37.51
CA SER A 125 20.21 -3.19 -37.09
C SER A 125 19.67 -3.28 -35.65
N VAL A 126 19.32 -4.48 -35.20
CA VAL A 126 18.95 -4.71 -33.79
C VAL A 126 20.14 -4.41 -32.86
N ALA A 127 21.35 -4.80 -33.27
CA ALA A 127 22.56 -4.55 -32.49
C ALA A 127 22.84 -3.05 -32.30
N ASP A 128 22.60 -2.23 -33.33
CA ASP A 128 22.79 -0.77 -33.24
C ASP A 128 21.79 -0.14 -32.26
N ARG A 129 20.55 -0.62 -32.24
CA ARG A 129 19.52 -0.19 -31.28
C ARG A 129 19.91 -0.56 -29.85
N GLU A 130 20.37 -1.79 -29.64
CA GLU A 130 20.81 -2.27 -28.33
C GLU A 130 22.03 -1.51 -27.81
N ALA A 131 23.00 -1.20 -28.68
CA ALA A 131 24.16 -0.39 -28.32
C ALA A 131 23.76 1.03 -27.90
N ALA A 132 22.86 1.67 -28.65
CA ALA A 132 22.34 3.00 -28.33
C ALA A 132 21.57 3.02 -27.00
N LEU A 133 20.71 2.02 -26.76
CA LEU A 133 19.98 1.88 -25.49
C LEU A 133 20.91 1.58 -24.31
N SER A 134 21.95 0.79 -24.52
CA SER A 134 22.93 0.47 -23.47
C SER A 134 23.68 1.71 -23.01
N GLU A 135 24.11 2.55 -23.95
CA GLU A 135 24.78 3.82 -23.63
C GLU A 135 23.81 4.80 -22.95
N PHE A 136 22.56 4.87 -23.42
CA PHE A 136 21.51 5.64 -22.74
C PHE A 136 21.30 5.18 -21.29
N TYR A 137 21.18 3.88 -21.02
CA TYR A 137 20.97 3.37 -19.66
C TYR A 137 22.13 3.71 -18.73
N LYS A 138 23.37 3.58 -19.22
CA LYS A 138 24.56 3.98 -18.46
C LYS A 138 24.51 5.47 -18.09
N GLN A 139 24.17 6.33 -19.05
CA GLN A 139 24.06 7.76 -18.82
C GLN A 139 22.91 8.10 -17.88
N TRP A 140 21.75 7.48 -18.05
CA TRP A 140 20.57 7.66 -17.20
C TRP A 140 20.87 7.33 -15.73
N VAL A 141 21.47 6.18 -15.44
CA VAL A 141 21.83 5.78 -14.07
C VAL A 141 22.81 6.76 -13.45
N THR A 142 23.77 7.26 -14.23
CA THR A 142 24.77 8.22 -13.76
C THR A 142 24.12 9.57 -13.42
N GLN A 143 23.23 10.07 -14.29
CA GLN A 143 22.52 11.33 -14.12
C GLN A 143 21.51 11.28 -12.96
N GLU A 144 20.80 10.17 -12.82
CA GLU A 144 19.71 10.03 -11.86
C GLU A 144 20.20 9.61 -10.46
N LYS A 145 21.49 9.30 -10.30
CA LYS A 145 22.10 8.83 -9.04
C LYS A 145 21.81 9.75 -7.86
N ASP A 146 22.04 11.05 -8.02
CA ASP A 146 21.87 12.02 -6.93
C ASP A 146 20.40 12.19 -6.57
N ARG A 147 19.52 12.22 -7.57
CA ARG A 147 18.07 12.26 -7.37
C ARG A 147 17.57 11.02 -6.64
N MET A 148 18.05 9.83 -7.02
CA MET A 148 17.73 8.57 -6.31
C MET A 148 18.23 8.58 -4.87
N HIS A 149 19.41 9.16 -4.62
CA HIS A 149 19.95 9.29 -3.27
C HIS A 149 19.10 10.25 -2.41
N MET A 150 18.72 11.40 -2.95
CA MET A 150 17.83 12.36 -2.28
C MET A 150 16.47 11.74 -1.99
N TYR A 151 15.88 11.07 -2.97
CA TYR A 151 14.62 10.35 -2.82
C TYR A 151 14.72 9.27 -1.74
N THR A 152 15.75 8.43 -1.76
CA THR A 152 15.93 7.36 -0.77
C THR A 152 16.05 7.92 0.64
N THR A 153 16.77 9.03 0.80
CA THR A 153 16.95 9.71 2.09
C THR A 153 15.62 10.28 2.60
N ALA A 154 14.87 10.98 1.74
CA ALA A 154 13.55 11.51 2.08
C ALA A 154 12.54 10.40 2.38
N TRP A 155 12.56 9.32 1.59
CA TRP A 155 11.71 8.16 1.76
C TRP A 155 11.94 7.49 3.11
N ARG A 156 13.19 7.24 3.48
CA ARG A 156 13.55 6.67 4.79
C ARG A 156 13.11 7.57 5.93
N ARG A 157 13.35 8.88 5.83
CA ARG A 157 12.93 9.86 6.84
C ARG A 157 11.42 9.82 7.08
N ARG A 158 10.63 9.79 6.01
CA ARG A 158 9.16 9.70 6.08
C ARG A 158 8.71 8.38 6.68
N ASN A 159 9.25 7.25 6.22
CA ASN A 159 8.90 5.95 6.79
C ASN A 159 9.21 5.87 8.29
N PHE A 160 10.36 6.38 8.71
CA PHE A 160 10.71 6.44 10.14
C PHE A 160 9.73 7.30 10.93
N ALA A 161 9.37 8.49 10.42
CA ALA A 161 8.35 9.33 11.05
C ALA A 161 6.99 8.63 11.14
N GLY A 162 6.59 7.89 10.10
CA GLY A 162 5.36 7.08 10.08
C GLY A 162 5.36 5.96 11.12
N VAL A 163 6.50 5.25 11.29
CA VAL A 163 6.66 4.23 12.33
C VAL A 163 6.54 4.84 13.73
N MET A 164 7.19 5.99 13.96
CA MET A 164 7.11 6.68 15.25
C MET A 164 5.69 7.20 15.56
N LEU A 165 4.98 7.72 14.57
CA LEU A 165 3.58 8.12 14.72
C LEU A 165 2.69 6.92 15.04
N GLY A 166 2.86 5.80 14.33
CA GLY A 166 2.12 4.56 14.60
C GLY A 166 2.40 4.00 15.99
N ALA A 167 3.65 4.03 16.44
CA ALA A 167 4.01 3.62 17.79
C ALA A 167 3.33 4.50 18.86
N ARG A 168 3.23 5.81 18.63
CA ARG A 168 2.52 6.72 19.54
C ARG A 168 1.01 6.46 19.56
N VAL A 169 0.40 6.16 18.42
CA VAL A 169 -1.03 5.75 18.34
C VAL A 169 -1.28 4.51 19.19
N GLU A 170 -0.48 3.46 18.99
CA GLU A 170 -0.64 2.20 19.72
C GLU A 170 -0.36 2.36 21.22
N TRP A 171 0.62 3.19 21.59
CA TRP A 171 0.84 3.57 22.97
C TRP A 171 -0.38 4.28 23.59
N SER A 172 -0.97 5.23 22.87
CA SER A 172 -2.17 5.96 23.33
C SER A 172 -3.35 5.01 23.55
N ARG A 173 -3.56 4.07 22.63
CA ARG A 173 -4.59 3.01 22.75
C ARG A 173 -4.33 2.10 23.95
N PHE A 174 -3.08 1.67 24.13
CA PHE A 174 -2.67 0.84 25.25
C PHE A 174 -2.89 1.55 26.60
N ALA A 175 -2.45 2.80 26.73
CA ALA A 175 -2.65 3.60 27.93
C ALA A 175 -4.15 3.80 28.25
N GLY A 176 -4.98 4.04 27.23
CA GLY A 176 -6.44 4.10 27.37
C GLY A 176 -7.05 2.81 27.93
N ARG A 177 -6.62 1.64 27.43
CA ARG A 177 -7.04 0.33 27.93
C ARG A 177 -6.65 0.11 29.39
N CYS A 178 -5.41 0.44 29.76
CA CYS A 178 -4.95 0.33 31.16
C CYS A 178 -5.75 1.24 32.09
N ARG A 179 -6.04 2.49 31.71
CA ARG A 179 -6.85 3.41 32.52
C ARG A 179 -8.27 2.90 32.76
N ASN A 180 -8.89 2.31 31.74
CA ASN A 180 -10.24 1.75 31.82
C ASN A 180 -10.29 0.43 32.62
N ALA A 181 -9.18 -0.31 32.69
CA ALA A 181 -9.05 -1.51 33.52
C ALA A 181 -8.83 -1.17 35.01
N VAL A 182 -8.17 -0.05 35.31
CA VAL A 182 -7.85 0.37 36.69
C VAL A 182 -9.00 1.11 37.38
N THR A 183 -10.02 1.59 36.65
CA THR A 183 -11.17 2.29 37.24
C THR A 183 -12.21 1.31 37.81
N PRO A 184 -12.40 1.25 39.14
CA PRO A 184 -13.34 0.31 39.76
C PRO A 184 -14.79 0.59 39.36
N ASP A 185 -15.58 -0.47 39.18
CA ASP A 185 -16.99 -0.40 38.72
C ASP A 185 -17.90 0.47 39.61
N TRP A 186 -17.59 0.58 40.91
CA TRP A 186 -18.37 1.40 41.85
C TRP A 186 -18.22 2.92 41.61
N ILE A 187 -17.16 3.38 40.95
CA ILE A 187 -17.00 4.80 40.55
C ILE A 187 -17.77 5.07 39.24
N ARG A 188 -17.87 4.08 38.36
CA ARG A 188 -18.59 4.16 37.08
C ARG A 188 -20.10 4.32 37.26
N SER A 189 -20.68 3.72 38.30
CA SER A 189 -22.11 3.78 38.59
C SER A 189 -22.60 5.13 39.14
N ARG A 190 -21.70 5.99 39.66
CA ARG A 190 -22.06 7.34 40.18
C ARG A 190 -22.10 8.45 39.13
N ARG A 191 -21.58 8.25 37.91
CA ARG A 191 -21.58 9.25 36.83
C ARG A 191 -22.77 9.16 35.85
N ARG A 192 -23.68 8.20 36.05
CA ARG A 192 -24.86 7.97 35.19
C ARG A 192 -26.19 8.45 35.81
N LYS A 193 -26.15 9.26 36.87
CA LYS A 193 -27.31 10.01 37.37
C LYS A 193 -27.08 11.49 37.12
#